data_AF-A0A5J4TPG4-F1
#
_entry.id   AF-A0A5J4TPG4-F1
#
_cell.length_a   1.000
_cell.length_b   1.000
_cell.length_c   1.000
_cell.angle_alpha   90.00
_cell.angle_beta   90.00
_cell.angle_gamma   90.00
#
_symmetry.space_group_name_H-M   'P 1'
#
loop_
_entity.id
_entity.type
_entity.pdbx_description
1 polymer ?
#
loop_
_entity_poly.entity_id
_entity_poly.type
_entity_poly.pdbx_seq_one_letter_code
_entity_poly.pdbx_strand_id
1 'polypeptide(L)'
;MLPANVGLVKTAHGGLHAYCNRDGYTLPSNRCVKCIVLDNIEIDIFGQMFKYKEHGGMEQKELVQNRVVGPNSSFRETKNNKRETLKYEAVNDWANMTHLASLREILDSWNVDIEIPFKDYVDKVNMREFGWQITEEGTIDKMNDEIAQACVNGLKNLEIHNYPQPINMEVSLLSVFSGLYGITNEQIRAEGMKNIRQFNKLTPNAEKNYGEASFNGERKPNPWILTKILRYHNKDYYEQTIKPLLKQNYEVKKQQKISDTVQQIEKHEIDLKDQFTLIDVSSKALNGKYENKLELVAQDLLRIIKVIPCQNGWCFIIKEYDCIAGKNTIKYKSRTALYDQLRSIRLWQDGKKHITAIDALEQYHSLFEKIGMKFTSNNEGIFSVFQGFKYMQLDEVDQTKIDQFLGLVKDTISANDERVYEYILNWFAFIVQNIGKKTETAIILKGLQGIGKNVFTNVLCELLAGYSSKNITDIDDFVGKFNTAIENK
;
A
#
# COMPACT_ATOMS: atom_id res chain seq x y z
N MET A 1 22.59 -6.36 -39.90
CA MET A 1 22.59 -4.93 -40.29
C MET A 1 21.75 -4.15 -39.28
N LEU A 2 22.05 -2.88 -39.00
CA LEU A 2 21.20 -2.01 -38.17
C LEU A 2 19.95 -1.58 -38.96
N PRO A 3 18.76 -1.49 -38.33
CA PRO A 3 17.60 -0.85 -38.93
C PRO A 3 17.90 0.58 -39.38
N ALA A 4 17.24 1.04 -40.45
CA ALA A 4 17.48 2.37 -41.04
C ALA A 4 17.14 3.53 -40.09
N ASN A 5 16.32 3.27 -39.08
CA ASN A 5 15.81 4.20 -38.08
C ASN A 5 16.53 4.10 -36.72
N VAL A 6 17.80 3.68 -36.69
CA VAL A 6 18.66 3.75 -35.49
C VAL A 6 19.50 5.02 -35.55
N GLY A 7 19.62 5.77 -34.45
CA GLY A 7 20.48 6.95 -34.43
C GLY A 7 21.95 6.55 -34.30
N LEU A 8 22.81 6.95 -35.24
CA LEU A 8 24.19 6.49 -35.31
C LEU A 8 25.20 7.63 -35.14
N VAL A 9 26.11 7.47 -34.19
CA VAL A 9 27.22 8.40 -33.95
C VAL A 9 28.53 7.64 -33.98
N LYS A 10 29.43 8.02 -34.89
CA LYS A 10 30.77 7.47 -34.95
C LYS A 10 31.62 8.08 -33.83
N THR A 11 32.32 7.21 -33.12
CA THR A 11 33.24 7.60 -32.06
C THR A 11 34.57 8.07 -32.62
N ALA A 12 35.26 8.89 -31.84
CA ALA A 12 36.60 9.39 -32.11
C ALA A 12 37.65 8.30 -32.43
N HIS A 13 37.45 7.07 -31.96
CA HIS A 13 38.38 5.94 -32.14
C HIS A 13 37.89 4.90 -33.16
N GLY A 14 36.87 5.22 -33.96
CA GLY A 14 36.41 4.36 -35.05
C GLY A 14 35.29 3.37 -34.68
N GLY A 15 34.88 3.28 -33.41
CA GLY A 15 33.66 2.57 -32.98
C GLY A 15 32.38 3.34 -33.29
N LEU A 16 31.22 2.76 -32.97
CA LEU A 16 29.89 3.28 -33.29
C LEU A 16 28.97 3.28 -32.06
N HIS A 17 28.29 4.39 -31.79
CA HIS A 17 27.19 4.45 -30.84
C HIS A 17 25.86 4.31 -31.58
N ALA A 18 24.99 3.41 -31.11
CA ALA A 18 23.65 3.19 -31.63
C ALA A 18 22.59 3.60 -30.61
N TYR A 19 21.74 4.54 -30.96
CA TYR A 19 20.64 5.07 -30.14
C TYR A 19 19.30 4.54 -30.62
N CYS A 20 18.54 3.91 -29.71
CA CYS A 20 17.28 3.25 -30.01
C CYS A 20 16.16 3.62 -29.04
N ASN A 21 14.90 3.39 -29.42
CA ASN A 21 13.75 3.49 -28.53
C ASN A 21 13.80 2.35 -27.50
N ARG A 22 13.53 2.66 -26.23
CA ARG A 22 13.54 1.66 -25.15
C ARG A 22 12.30 0.80 -25.09
N ASP A 23 11.20 1.17 -25.75
CA ASP A 23 9.94 0.41 -25.75
C ASP A 23 9.49 -0.03 -24.33
N GLY A 24 9.62 0.88 -23.35
CA GLY A 24 9.24 0.62 -21.96
C GLY A 24 10.26 -0.13 -21.09
N TYR A 25 11.44 -0.51 -21.61
CA TYR A 25 12.49 -1.10 -20.79
C TYR A 25 13.05 -0.11 -19.76
N THR A 26 12.84 -0.41 -18.47
CA THR A 26 13.33 0.37 -17.32
C THR A 26 14.81 0.11 -17.07
N LEU A 27 15.67 0.82 -17.82
CA LEU A 27 17.11 0.83 -17.55
C LEU A 27 17.42 1.81 -16.41
N PRO A 28 18.21 1.41 -15.39
CA PRO A 28 18.50 2.25 -14.23
C PRO A 28 19.34 3.50 -14.55
N SER A 29 19.89 3.61 -15.77
CA SER A 29 20.56 4.81 -16.30
C SER A 29 20.75 4.69 -17.83
N ASN A 30 21.03 5.80 -18.54
CA ASN A 30 21.52 5.80 -19.94
C ASN A 30 22.99 5.32 -19.99
N ARG A 31 23.26 4.08 -19.58
CA ARG A 31 24.56 3.42 -19.76
C ARG A 31 24.53 2.56 -21.02
N CYS A 32 25.72 2.25 -21.56
CA CYS A 32 25.84 1.25 -22.64
C CYS A 32 25.08 -0.02 -22.21
N VAL A 33 24.08 -0.38 -22.99
CA VAL A 33 23.16 -1.52 -22.79
C VAL A 33 23.87 -2.80 -23.17
N LYS A 34 24.67 -2.76 -24.24
CA LYS A 34 25.49 -3.86 -24.73
C LYS A 34 26.57 -3.30 -25.66
N CYS A 35 27.78 -3.82 -25.56
CA CYS A 35 28.83 -3.64 -26.56
C CYS A 35 28.83 -4.87 -27.48
N ILE A 36 28.87 -4.65 -28.80
CA ILE A 36 28.91 -5.71 -29.81
C ILE A 36 30.16 -5.49 -30.66
N VAL A 37 31.01 -6.51 -30.71
CA VAL A 37 32.21 -6.51 -31.55
C VAL A 37 31.86 -7.26 -32.84
N LEU A 38 31.85 -6.55 -33.96
CA LEU A 38 31.86 -7.14 -35.29
C LEU A 38 33.30 -7.11 -35.82
N ASP A 39 33.63 -7.94 -36.82
CA ASP A 39 35.00 -8.16 -37.34
C ASP A 39 35.80 -6.87 -37.59
N ASN A 40 35.14 -5.73 -37.85
CA ASN A 40 35.79 -4.44 -38.14
C ASN A 40 35.28 -3.23 -37.31
N ILE A 41 34.26 -3.39 -36.44
CA ILE A 41 33.63 -2.25 -35.71
C ILE A 41 33.09 -2.71 -34.34
N GLU A 42 33.37 -1.95 -33.28
CA GLU A 42 32.70 -2.05 -31.98
C GLU A 42 31.47 -1.14 -31.92
N ILE A 43 30.31 -1.68 -31.53
CA ILE A 43 29.04 -0.97 -31.45
C ILE A 43 28.55 -0.94 -30.00
N ASP A 44 28.45 0.24 -29.42
CA ASP A 44 27.83 0.47 -28.12
C ASP A 44 26.36 0.88 -28.29
N ILE A 45 25.44 0.06 -27.76
CA ILE A 45 24.01 0.34 -27.81
C ILE A 45 23.61 1.19 -26.59
N PHE A 46 22.97 2.33 -26.81
CA PHE A 46 22.43 3.19 -25.76
C PHE A 46 20.91 3.30 -25.87
N GLY A 47 20.22 3.13 -24.74
CA GLY A 47 18.78 3.36 -24.70
C GLY A 47 18.45 4.86 -24.72
N GLN A 48 17.48 5.23 -25.57
CA GLN A 48 16.89 6.55 -25.85
C GLN A 48 17.36 7.80 -25.06
N MET A 49 17.67 8.85 -25.81
CA MET A 49 17.68 10.24 -25.33
C MET A 49 16.25 10.78 -25.36
N PHE A 50 15.64 11.03 -24.22
CA PHE A 50 14.45 11.87 -24.22
C PHE A 50 14.88 13.34 -24.31
N LYS A 51 14.18 14.15 -25.11
CA LYS A 51 14.27 15.61 -25.02
C LYS A 51 13.57 16.16 -23.76
N TYR A 52 12.75 15.34 -23.09
CA TYR A 52 11.85 15.71 -22.00
C TYR A 52 11.78 14.60 -20.93
N LYS A 53 11.51 14.92 -19.65
CA LYS A 53 11.17 13.89 -18.65
C LYS A 53 9.71 13.48 -18.81
N GLU A 54 9.43 12.19 -18.77
CA GLU A 54 8.11 11.68 -18.40
C GLU A 54 8.10 11.35 -16.90
N HIS A 55 7.27 12.06 -16.16
CA HIS A 55 6.87 11.68 -14.81
C HIS A 55 5.36 11.75 -14.74
N GLY A 56 4.70 10.61 -14.49
CA GLY A 56 3.24 10.56 -14.35
C GLY A 56 2.43 10.94 -15.60
N GLY A 57 2.98 10.76 -16.81
CA GLY A 57 2.22 10.97 -18.06
C GLY A 57 2.05 12.44 -18.50
N MET A 58 2.77 13.40 -17.90
CA MET A 58 2.85 14.78 -18.40
C MET A 58 4.23 15.08 -19.02
N GLU A 59 4.24 15.54 -20.27
CA GLU A 59 5.43 16.05 -20.94
C GLU A 59 5.87 17.39 -20.30
N GLN A 60 7.00 17.41 -19.59
CA GLN A 60 7.62 18.68 -19.19
C GLN A 60 8.56 19.20 -20.28
N LYS A 61 8.42 20.49 -20.65
CA LYS A 61 9.20 21.21 -21.67
C LYS A 61 10.68 21.49 -21.33
N GLU A 62 11.27 20.84 -20.33
CA GLU A 62 12.67 21.06 -19.95
C GLU A 62 13.61 19.98 -20.52
N LEU A 63 14.66 20.45 -21.20
CA LEU A 63 15.76 19.65 -21.73
C LEU A 63 16.59 19.08 -20.58
N VAL A 64 16.38 17.80 -20.26
CA VAL A 64 17.30 17.08 -19.37
C VAL A 64 18.50 16.63 -20.20
N GLN A 65 19.62 17.34 -20.07
CA GLN A 65 20.93 16.86 -20.56
C GLN A 65 21.36 15.64 -19.74
N ASN A 66 20.84 14.47 -20.10
CA ASN A 66 21.46 13.22 -19.71
C ASN A 66 22.81 13.12 -20.42
N ARG A 67 23.85 12.61 -19.73
CA ARG A 67 25.25 12.51 -20.18
C ARG A 67 25.40 11.64 -21.44
N VAL A 68 24.92 12.14 -22.57
CA VAL A 68 24.92 11.45 -23.85
C VAL A 68 25.81 12.21 -24.81
N VAL A 69 26.65 11.48 -25.53
CA VAL A 69 27.63 12.05 -26.45
C VAL A 69 26.95 12.28 -27.80
N GLY A 70 26.66 13.54 -28.11
CA GLY A 70 26.08 13.95 -29.39
C GLY A 70 27.13 14.07 -30.52
N PRO A 71 26.70 14.10 -31.79
CA PRO A 71 27.53 14.11 -33.00
C PRO A 71 28.35 15.40 -33.25
N ASN A 72 28.28 16.36 -32.33
CA ASN A 72 29.10 17.58 -32.36
C ASN A 72 29.96 17.72 -31.09
N SER A 73 29.98 16.68 -30.26
CA SER A 73 30.82 16.66 -29.07
C SER A 73 32.27 16.51 -29.49
N SER A 74 33.16 17.15 -28.74
CA SER A 74 34.61 16.95 -28.89
C SER A 74 35.23 16.77 -27.53
N PHE A 75 36.30 15.98 -27.46
CA PHE A 75 37.11 15.87 -26.25
C PHE A 75 38.58 15.98 -26.61
N ARG A 76 39.38 16.32 -25.61
CA ARG A 76 40.84 16.43 -25.75
C ARG A 76 41.47 15.22 -25.10
N GLU A 77 42.31 14.53 -25.85
CA GLU A 77 43.18 13.48 -25.35
C GLU A 77 44.64 13.90 -25.53
N THR A 78 45.52 13.45 -24.63
CA THR A 78 46.96 13.63 -24.82
C THR A 78 47.57 12.28 -25.13
N LYS A 79 48.00 12.09 -26.39
CA LYS A 79 48.64 10.87 -26.86
C LYS A 79 50.05 11.23 -27.35
N ASN A 80 51.07 10.51 -26.89
CA ASN A 80 52.48 10.79 -27.21
C ASN A 80 52.90 12.26 -26.98
N ASN A 81 52.52 12.86 -25.85
CA ASN A 81 52.79 14.27 -25.50
C ASN A 81 52.24 15.34 -26.48
N LYS A 82 51.36 14.97 -27.41
CA LYS A 82 50.58 15.91 -28.23
C LYS A 82 49.12 15.91 -27.78
N ARG A 83 48.56 17.11 -27.61
CA ARG A 83 47.13 17.29 -27.36
C ARG A 83 46.39 17.19 -28.68
N GLU A 84 45.56 16.17 -28.82
CA GLU A 84 44.68 15.96 -29.96
C GLU A 84 43.24 16.25 -29.54
N THR A 85 42.50 16.95 -30.40
CA THR A 85 41.06 17.15 -30.22
C THR A 85 40.34 16.18 -31.14
N LEU A 86 39.65 15.21 -30.55
CA LEU A 86 38.89 14.22 -31.31
C LEU A 86 37.41 14.60 -31.29
N LYS A 87 36.72 14.29 -32.38
CA LYS A 87 35.31 14.63 -32.59
C LYS A 87 34.48 13.36 -32.75
N TYR A 88 33.25 13.42 -32.27
CA TYR A 88 32.21 12.48 -32.62
C TYR A 88 31.53 12.96 -33.90
N GLU A 89 31.08 12.06 -34.77
CA GLU A 89 30.48 12.41 -36.06
C GLU A 89 29.10 11.76 -36.21
N ALA A 90 28.11 12.49 -36.74
CA ALA A 90 26.84 11.89 -37.12
C ALA A 90 27.04 10.99 -38.35
N VAL A 91 26.55 9.75 -38.27
CA VAL A 91 26.58 8.82 -39.41
C VAL A 91 25.29 8.91 -40.23
N ASN A 92 24.17 9.28 -39.60
CA ASN A 92 22.89 9.51 -40.25
C ASN A 92 22.14 10.72 -39.67
N ASP A 93 21.04 11.13 -40.33
CA ASP A 93 20.23 12.29 -39.94
C ASP A 93 19.32 11.99 -38.74
N TRP A 94 19.91 11.45 -37.68
CA TRP A 94 19.19 11.03 -36.48
C TRP A 94 18.61 12.20 -35.68
N ALA A 95 19.11 13.42 -35.88
CA ALA A 95 18.60 14.64 -35.23
C ALA A 95 17.15 14.95 -35.64
N ASN A 96 16.74 14.51 -36.83
CA ASN A 96 15.41 14.72 -37.41
C ASN A 96 14.53 13.46 -37.42
N MET A 97 15.01 12.33 -36.88
CA MET A 97 14.23 11.10 -36.82
C MET A 97 13.09 11.21 -35.80
N THR A 98 11.86 10.97 -36.27
CA THR A 98 10.64 11.02 -35.43
C THR A 98 10.35 9.69 -34.73
N HIS A 99 10.87 8.57 -35.25
CA HIS A 99 10.66 7.23 -34.70
C HIS A 99 11.96 6.42 -34.74
N LEU A 100 12.60 6.25 -33.58
CA LEU A 100 13.76 5.36 -33.46
C LEU A 100 13.31 3.89 -33.40
N ALA A 101 14.08 2.99 -34.02
CA ALA A 101 13.87 1.54 -33.92
C ALA A 101 13.84 1.11 -32.46
N SER A 102 13.01 0.13 -32.11
CA SER A 102 12.99 -0.39 -30.75
C SER A 102 14.27 -1.17 -30.44
N LEU A 103 14.69 -1.16 -29.17
CA LEU A 103 15.81 -1.98 -28.69
C LEU A 103 15.57 -3.45 -29.03
N ARG A 104 14.30 -3.90 -28.95
CA ARG A 104 13.89 -5.26 -29.28
C ARG A 104 14.11 -5.59 -30.76
N GLU A 105 13.69 -4.72 -31.67
CA GLU A 105 13.91 -4.90 -33.12
C GLU A 105 15.39 -5.03 -33.47
N ILE A 106 16.25 -4.22 -32.85
CA ILE A 106 17.70 -4.27 -33.08
C ILE A 106 18.26 -5.61 -32.61
N LEU A 107 17.90 -6.02 -31.39
CA LEU A 107 18.40 -7.25 -30.76
C LEU A 107 17.89 -8.51 -31.49
N ASP A 108 16.61 -8.54 -31.89
CA ASP A 108 16.00 -9.62 -32.67
C ASP A 108 16.68 -9.76 -34.04
N SER A 109 16.96 -8.63 -34.72
CA SER A 109 17.66 -8.64 -36.01
C SER A 109 19.08 -9.21 -35.93
N TRP A 110 19.65 -9.23 -34.72
CA TRP A 110 21.01 -9.69 -34.43
C TRP A 110 21.02 -11.02 -33.67
N ASN A 111 19.86 -11.63 -33.44
CA ASN A 111 19.70 -12.86 -32.67
C ASN A 111 20.35 -12.77 -31.27
N VAL A 112 20.28 -11.58 -30.64
CA VAL A 112 20.81 -11.31 -29.31
C VAL A 112 19.68 -11.34 -28.30
N ASP A 113 19.60 -12.43 -27.54
CA ASP A 113 18.65 -12.52 -26.43
C ASP A 113 19.15 -11.70 -25.22
N ILE A 114 18.23 -10.92 -24.62
CA ILE A 114 18.44 -10.17 -23.38
C ILE A 114 17.50 -10.65 -22.26
N GLU A 115 16.70 -11.69 -22.52
CA GLU A 115 15.88 -12.31 -21.50
C GLU A 115 16.80 -12.86 -20.41
N ILE A 116 16.80 -12.14 -19.28
CA ILE A 116 17.32 -12.67 -18.04
C ILE A 116 16.42 -13.86 -17.72
N PRO A 117 16.96 -15.09 -17.51
CA PRO A 117 16.16 -16.22 -17.10
C PRO A 117 15.25 -15.81 -15.94
N PHE A 118 13.96 -16.19 -15.97
CA PHE A 118 12.99 -15.74 -14.96
C PHE A 118 13.50 -15.92 -13.52
N LYS A 119 14.26 -16.99 -13.27
CA LYS A 119 14.96 -17.24 -12.00
C LYS A 119 15.95 -16.13 -11.62
N ASP A 120 16.82 -15.71 -12.55
CA ASP A 120 17.79 -14.64 -12.35
C ASP A 120 17.11 -13.26 -12.21
N TYR A 121 15.94 -13.07 -12.83
CA TYR A 121 15.12 -11.87 -12.64
C TYR A 121 14.52 -11.84 -11.23
N VAL A 122 13.87 -12.92 -10.80
CA VAL A 122 13.30 -13.06 -9.45
C VAL A 122 14.39 -12.90 -8.38
N ASP A 123 15.55 -13.51 -8.58
CA ASP A 123 16.70 -13.35 -7.68
C ASP A 123 17.18 -11.89 -7.62
N LYS A 124 17.23 -11.17 -8.75
CA LYS A 124 17.59 -9.74 -8.78
C LYS A 124 16.53 -8.84 -8.13
N VAL A 125 15.23 -9.14 -8.30
CA VAL A 125 14.13 -8.40 -7.67
C VAL A 125 14.17 -8.59 -6.17
N ASN A 126 14.21 -9.84 -5.71
CA ASN A 126 14.33 -10.18 -4.29
C ASN A 126 15.59 -9.55 -3.67
N MET A 127 16.73 -9.58 -4.38
CA MET A 127 17.96 -8.92 -3.93
C MET A 127 17.83 -7.40 -3.82
N ARG A 128 17.03 -6.76 -4.67
CA ARG A 128 16.77 -5.31 -4.58
C ARG A 128 15.81 -4.99 -3.45
N GLU A 129 14.80 -5.82 -3.21
CA GLU A 129 13.84 -5.65 -2.12
C GLU A 129 14.49 -5.84 -0.75
N PHE A 130 15.27 -6.91 -0.55
CA PHE A 130 15.99 -7.13 0.72
C PHE A 130 17.21 -6.22 0.90
N GLY A 131 17.78 -5.75 -0.22
CA GLY A 131 18.98 -4.90 -0.25
C GLY A 131 18.68 -3.40 -0.24
N TRP A 132 17.42 -3.00 -0.14
CA TRP A 132 17.05 -1.59 -0.06
C TRP A 132 17.44 -1.03 1.32
N GLN A 133 18.56 -0.34 1.37
CA GLN A 133 19.22 0.12 2.61
C GLN A 133 19.34 1.64 2.65
N ILE A 134 18.50 2.31 1.86
CA ILE A 134 18.37 3.76 1.80
C ILE A 134 16.94 4.11 2.19
N THR A 135 16.74 4.97 3.18
CA THR A 135 15.41 5.41 3.62
C THR A 135 14.74 6.26 2.54
N GLU A 136 13.43 6.50 2.66
CA GLU A 136 12.69 7.41 1.76
C GLU A 136 13.29 8.83 1.76
N GLU A 137 13.96 9.21 2.84
CA GLU A 137 14.68 10.49 3.01
C GLU A 137 16.10 10.50 2.41
N GLY A 138 16.53 9.39 1.78
CA GLY A 138 17.86 9.29 1.16
C GLY A 138 19.01 9.00 2.13
N THR A 139 18.72 8.67 3.39
CA THR A 139 19.74 8.32 4.39
C THR A 139 20.02 6.82 4.41
N ILE A 140 21.16 6.39 4.96
CA ILE A 140 21.47 4.96 5.09
C ILE A 140 20.63 4.38 6.23
N ASP A 141 19.87 3.35 5.92
CA ASP A 141 19.05 2.63 6.88
C ASP A 141 19.92 2.03 8.00
N LYS A 142 19.41 2.00 9.24
CA LYS A 142 20.18 1.48 10.37
C LYS A 142 20.26 -0.04 10.29
N MET A 143 21.49 -0.57 10.35
CA MET A 143 21.73 -2.01 10.45
C MET A 143 21.40 -2.50 11.85
N ASN A 144 20.65 -3.61 11.96
CA ASN A 144 20.36 -4.23 13.24
C ASN A 144 21.59 -5.00 13.79
N ASP A 145 21.62 -5.22 15.10
CA ASP A 145 22.80 -5.80 15.77
C ASP A 145 23.05 -7.25 15.35
N GLU A 146 22.01 -8.02 15.04
CA GLU A 146 22.12 -9.41 14.59
C GLU A 146 22.83 -9.51 13.23
N ILE A 147 22.43 -8.70 12.25
CA ILE A 147 23.09 -8.62 10.93
C ILE A 147 24.49 -8.05 11.08
N ALA A 148 24.69 -7.05 11.94
CA ALA A 148 25.99 -6.46 12.18
C ALA A 148 26.98 -7.50 12.74
N GLN A 149 26.56 -8.28 13.74
CA GLN A 149 27.37 -9.36 14.30
C GLN A 149 27.66 -10.45 13.27
N ALA A 150 26.65 -10.89 12.51
CA ALA A 150 26.85 -11.85 11.44
C ALA A 150 27.84 -11.34 10.39
N CYS A 151 27.78 -10.05 10.06
CA CYS A 151 28.75 -9.43 9.16
C CYS A 151 30.17 -9.50 9.73
N VAL A 152 30.36 -9.12 10.99
CA VAL A 152 31.66 -9.16 11.69
C VAL A 152 32.22 -10.60 11.75
N ASN A 153 31.38 -11.58 12.03
CA ASN A 153 31.76 -13.01 12.08
C ASN A 153 32.15 -13.56 10.70
N GLY A 154 31.57 -12.99 9.64
CA GLY A 154 31.86 -13.35 8.25
C GLY A 154 33.16 -12.76 7.69
N LEU A 155 33.70 -11.69 8.31
CA LEU A 155 34.94 -11.02 7.92
C LEU A 155 36.18 -11.84 8.34
N LYS A 156 36.32 -13.02 7.73
CA LYS A 156 37.44 -13.94 7.95
C LYS A 156 37.90 -14.53 6.62
N ASN A 157 39.17 -14.88 6.56
CA ASN A 157 39.83 -15.48 5.40
C ASN A 157 39.78 -14.61 4.13
N LEU A 158 39.69 -13.29 4.28
CA LEU A 158 39.73 -12.33 3.18
C LEU A 158 41.17 -11.88 2.90
N GLU A 159 41.49 -11.63 1.64
CA GLU A 159 42.70 -10.88 1.27
C GLU A 159 42.32 -9.41 1.08
N ILE A 160 42.94 -8.52 1.86
CA ILE A 160 42.55 -7.11 1.94
C ILE A 160 43.64 -6.20 1.35
N HIS A 161 43.21 -5.38 0.40
CA HIS A 161 44.05 -4.53 -0.43
C HIS A 161 43.94 -3.06 0.00
N ASN A 162 44.95 -2.26 -0.36
CA ASN A 162 44.97 -0.84 0.01
C ASN A 162 44.03 0.00 -0.86
N TYR A 163 44.13 -0.15 -2.18
CA TYR A 163 43.46 0.73 -3.13
C TYR A 163 42.03 0.24 -3.41
N PRO A 164 41.06 1.17 -3.54
CA PRO A 164 39.70 0.80 -3.87
C PRO A 164 39.63 0.32 -5.33
N GLN A 165 39.46 -0.99 -5.49
CA GLN A 165 38.94 -1.60 -6.70
C GLN A 165 37.42 -1.81 -6.59
N PRO A 166 36.71 -2.07 -7.71
CA PRO A 166 35.34 -2.57 -7.64
C PRO A 166 35.23 -3.72 -6.62
N ILE A 167 34.23 -3.64 -5.74
CA ILE A 167 34.11 -4.54 -4.58
C ILE A 167 33.95 -6.02 -4.94
N ASN A 168 33.61 -6.32 -6.19
CA ASN A 168 33.53 -7.68 -6.72
C ASN A 168 34.89 -8.23 -7.17
N MET A 169 35.91 -7.38 -7.32
CA MET A 169 37.27 -7.77 -7.69
C MET A 169 38.14 -7.97 -6.44
N GLU A 170 38.22 -6.97 -5.57
CA GLU A 170 39.06 -7.02 -4.37
C GLU A 170 38.35 -6.36 -3.18
N VAL A 171 38.66 -6.85 -1.98
CA VAL A 171 38.25 -6.19 -0.73
C VAL A 171 39.27 -5.12 -0.40
N SER A 172 38.84 -3.87 -0.27
CA SER A 172 39.72 -2.78 0.15
C SER A 172 39.61 -2.52 1.65
N LEU A 173 40.72 -2.08 2.25
CA LEU A 173 40.77 -1.73 3.67
C LEU A 173 39.74 -0.62 3.97
N LEU A 174 39.61 0.34 3.05
CA LEU A 174 38.63 1.42 3.15
C LEU A 174 37.18 0.93 3.19
N SER A 175 36.82 -0.08 2.39
CA SER A 175 35.44 -0.60 2.39
C SER A 175 35.12 -1.36 3.67
N VAL A 176 36.09 -2.09 4.22
CA VAL A 176 35.95 -2.77 5.52
C VAL A 176 35.76 -1.74 6.64
N PHE A 177 36.62 -0.72 6.72
CA PHE A 177 36.48 0.33 7.74
C PHE A 177 35.18 1.12 7.61
N SER A 178 34.81 1.54 6.40
CA SER A 178 33.52 2.21 6.14
C SER A 178 32.34 1.36 6.65
N GLY A 179 32.41 0.05 6.46
CA GLY A 179 31.44 -0.89 7.02
C GLY A 179 31.42 -0.90 8.54
N LEU A 180 32.56 -1.14 9.16
CA LEU A 180 32.66 -1.29 10.61
C LEU A 180 32.32 0.00 11.37
N TYR A 181 32.78 1.17 10.90
CA TYR A 181 32.42 2.45 11.51
C TYR A 181 30.93 2.78 11.37
N GLY A 182 30.25 2.19 10.39
CA GLY A 182 28.80 2.29 10.23
C GLY A 182 27.99 1.48 11.23
N ILE A 183 28.60 0.55 11.96
CA ILE A 183 27.92 -0.25 13.00
C ILE A 183 27.76 0.64 14.25
N THR A 184 26.52 0.82 14.69
CA THR A 184 26.21 1.65 15.86
C THR A 184 26.55 0.98 17.19
N ASN A 185 26.47 -0.34 17.27
CA ASN A 185 26.83 -1.08 18.48
C ASN A 185 28.37 -1.11 18.64
N GLU A 186 28.86 -0.46 19.69
CA GLU A 186 30.30 -0.27 19.88
C GLU A 186 31.07 -1.56 20.15
N GLN A 187 30.44 -2.54 20.82
CA GLN A 187 31.08 -3.83 21.13
C GLN A 187 31.30 -4.63 19.84
N ILE A 188 30.27 -4.71 19.00
CA ILE A 188 30.33 -5.39 17.70
C ILE A 188 31.37 -4.71 16.80
N ARG A 189 31.36 -3.37 16.78
CA ARG A 189 32.34 -2.60 16.01
C ARG A 189 33.77 -2.87 16.47
N ALA A 190 34.03 -2.83 17.78
CA ALA A 190 35.36 -3.07 18.34
C ALA A 190 35.87 -4.49 18.05
N GLU A 191 34.98 -5.49 18.13
CA GLU A 191 35.29 -6.86 17.71
C GLU A 191 35.65 -6.93 16.22
N GLY A 192 34.83 -6.30 15.36
CA GLY A 192 35.10 -6.24 13.93
C GLY A 192 36.45 -5.60 13.59
N MET A 193 36.83 -4.51 14.28
CA MET A 193 38.14 -3.87 14.11
C MET A 193 39.29 -4.81 14.47
N LYS A 194 39.16 -5.57 15.56
CA LYS A 194 40.14 -6.58 15.97
C LYS A 194 40.25 -7.71 14.93
N ASN A 195 39.11 -8.14 14.40
CA ASN A 195 39.03 -9.26 13.45
C ASN A 195 39.77 -8.98 12.13
N ILE A 196 39.91 -7.70 11.72
CA ILE A 196 40.61 -7.32 10.48
C ILE A 196 42.00 -7.95 10.42
N ARG A 197 42.84 -7.73 11.43
CA ARG A 197 44.21 -8.27 11.46
C ARG A 197 44.28 -9.70 11.98
N GLN A 198 43.32 -10.12 12.80
CA GLN A 198 43.35 -11.44 13.43
C GLN A 198 42.97 -12.58 12.47
N PHE A 199 41.99 -12.34 11.59
CA PHE A 199 41.39 -13.40 10.78
C PHE A 199 41.51 -13.17 9.27
N ASN A 200 42.16 -12.10 8.82
CA ASN A 200 42.32 -11.78 7.40
C ASN A 200 43.78 -11.50 7.05
N LYS A 201 44.10 -11.60 5.76
CA LYS A 201 45.44 -11.38 5.23
C LYS A 201 45.52 -10.01 4.59
N LEU A 202 46.30 -9.10 5.17
CA LEU A 202 46.51 -7.77 4.61
C LEU A 202 47.71 -7.80 3.65
N THR A 203 47.57 -7.14 2.51
CA THR A 203 48.72 -6.88 1.62
C THR A 203 49.72 -5.94 2.32
N PRO A 204 51.02 -5.98 1.99
CA PRO A 204 52.03 -5.09 2.62
C PRO A 204 51.68 -3.60 2.51
N ASN A 205 51.09 -3.19 1.38
CA ASN A 205 50.62 -1.83 1.17
C ASN A 205 49.38 -1.50 2.00
N ALA A 206 48.47 -2.45 2.23
CA ALA A 206 47.32 -2.24 3.11
C ALA A 206 47.76 -2.10 4.57
N GLU A 207 48.75 -2.90 4.99
CA GLU A 207 49.32 -2.81 6.34
C GLU A 207 49.99 -1.45 6.59
N LYS A 208 50.77 -0.96 5.62
CA LYS A 208 51.44 0.35 5.71
C LYS A 208 50.45 1.52 5.83
N ASN A 209 49.29 1.44 5.18
CA ASN A 209 48.30 2.52 5.13
C ASN A 209 47.10 2.28 6.07
N TYR A 210 47.22 1.36 7.02
CA TYR A 210 46.10 0.94 7.88
C TYR A 210 45.45 2.12 8.64
N GLY A 211 46.26 2.98 9.25
CA GLY A 211 45.77 4.14 10.02
C GLY A 211 45.05 5.18 9.16
N GLU A 212 45.57 5.48 7.97
CA GLU A 212 44.94 6.44 7.05
C GLU A 212 43.60 5.92 6.52
N ALA A 213 43.55 4.64 6.14
CA ALA A 213 42.33 4.00 5.68
C ALA A 213 41.26 3.89 6.79
N SER A 214 41.66 3.66 8.04
CA SER A 214 40.78 3.69 9.21
C SER A 214 40.10 5.05 9.36
N PHE A 215 40.88 6.13 9.39
CA PHE A 215 40.37 7.49 9.50
C PHE A 215 39.46 7.88 8.32
N ASN A 216 39.81 7.46 7.10
CA ASN A 216 38.99 7.73 5.92
C ASN A 216 37.67 6.94 5.91
N GLY A 217 37.67 5.72 6.44
CA GLY A 217 36.46 4.91 6.58
C GLY A 217 35.47 5.51 7.57
N GLU A 218 35.96 6.07 8.67
CA GLU A 218 35.14 6.77 9.68
C GLU A 218 34.38 7.97 9.09
N ARG A 219 34.98 8.68 8.12
CA ARG A 219 34.35 9.83 7.45
C ARG A 219 33.18 9.47 6.54
N LYS A 220 33.07 8.21 6.10
CA LYS A 220 32.02 7.73 5.19
C LYS A 220 31.46 6.39 5.69
N PRO A 221 30.78 6.37 6.84
CA PRO A 221 30.27 5.14 7.41
C PRO A 221 29.12 4.59 6.55
N ASN A 222 29.18 3.30 6.23
CA ASN A 222 28.10 2.57 5.57
C ASN A 222 28.14 1.10 5.96
N PRO A 223 27.41 0.67 7.00
CA PRO A 223 27.51 -0.69 7.52
C PRO A 223 27.15 -1.75 6.50
N TRP A 224 26.24 -1.44 5.59
CA TRP A 224 25.74 -2.40 4.62
C TRP A 224 26.74 -2.78 3.53
N ILE A 225 27.85 -2.04 3.38
CA ILE A 225 28.94 -2.47 2.50
C ILE A 225 29.50 -3.84 2.93
N LEU A 226 29.43 -4.20 4.22
CA LEU A 226 29.88 -5.50 4.73
C LEU A 226 29.09 -6.65 4.09
N THR A 227 27.78 -6.49 3.93
CA THR A 227 26.95 -7.50 3.24
C THR A 227 27.39 -7.71 1.80
N LYS A 228 27.82 -6.64 1.10
CA LYS A 228 28.33 -6.71 -0.27
C LYS A 228 29.70 -7.39 -0.32
N ILE A 229 30.59 -7.10 0.63
CA ILE A 229 31.89 -7.76 0.76
C ILE A 229 31.68 -9.27 0.89
N LEU A 230 30.84 -9.69 1.84
CA LEU A 230 30.55 -11.10 2.07
C LEU A 230 29.89 -11.77 0.87
N ARG A 231 28.99 -11.07 0.17
CA ARG A 231 28.37 -11.60 -1.04
C ARG A 231 29.38 -11.99 -2.12
N TYR A 232 30.41 -11.18 -2.33
CA TYR A 232 31.40 -11.42 -3.40
C TYR A 232 32.56 -12.30 -2.96
N HIS A 233 33.03 -12.14 -1.72
CA HIS A 233 34.27 -12.74 -1.24
C HIS A 233 34.07 -13.86 -0.22
N ASN A 234 32.84 -14.07 0.24
CA ASN A 234 32.46 -15.17 1.15
C ASN A 234 31.05 -15.67 0.82
N LYS A 235 30.86 -16.12 -0.43
CA LYS A 235 29.55 -16.41 -1.02
C LYS A 235 28.73 -17.43 -0.24
N ASP A 236 29.36 -18.52 0.22
CA ASP A 236 28.68 -19.58 0.96
C ASP A 236 28.14 -19.06 2.31
N TYR A 237 28.95 -18.28 3.03
CA TYR A 237 28.51 -17.65 4.27
C TYR A 237 27.38 -16.63 4.03
N TYR A 238 27.47 -15.85 2.95
CA TYR A 238 26.43 -14.91 2.59
C TYR A 238 25.10 -15.62 2.32
N GLU A 239 25.08 -16.67 1.50
CA GLU A 239 23.85 -17.39 1.15
C GLU A 239 23.25 -18.13 2.37
N GLN A 240 24.09 -18.72 3.23
CA GLN A 240 23.62 -19.50 4.39
C GLN A 240 23.23 -18.66 5.60
N THR A 241 23.89 -17.51 5.80
CA THR A 241 23.72 -16.71 7.04
C THR A 241 23.16 -15.32 6.76
N ILE A 242 23.81 -14.54 5.89
CA ILE A 242 23.45 -13.13 5.70
C ILE A 242 22.12 -12.98 4.96
N LYS A 243 21.90 -13.74 3.88
CA LYS A 243 20.70 -13.62 3.04
C LYS A 243 19.41 -13.98 3.80
N PRO A 244 19.34 -15.04 4.62
CA PRO A 244 18.19 -15.29 5.50
C PRO A 244 17.91 -14.15 6.47
N LEU A 245 18.94 -13.60 7.12
CA LEU A 245 18.79 -12.48 8.06
C LEU A 245 18.29 -11.21 7.37
N LEU A 246 18.76 -10.91 6.16
CA LEU A 246 18.26 -9.79 5.35
C LEU A 246 16.78 -9.94 5.04
N LYS A 247 16.34 -11.15 4.65
CA LYS A 247 14.94 -11.46 4.38
C LYS A 247 14.08 -11.28 5.63
N GLN A 248 14.52 -11.82 6.76
CA GLN A 248 13.79 -11.70 8.03
C GLN A 248 13.66 -10.23 8.46
N ASN A 249 14.75 -9.46 8.39
CA ASN A 249 14.74 -8.04 8.74
C ASN A 249 13.78 -7.22 7.85
N TYR A 250 13.71 -7.54 6.55
CA TYR A 250 12.75 -6.93 5.65
C TYR A 250 11.29 -7.20 6.07
N GLU A 251 10.94 -8.46 6.37
CA GLU A 251 9.58 -8.82 6.81
C GLU A 251 9.20 -8.16 8.14
N VAL A 252 10.13 -8.13 9.11
CA VAL A 252 9.91 -7.45 10.40
C VAL A 252 9.66 -5.96 10.20
N LYS A 253 10.47 -5.28 9.37
CA LYS A 253 10.28 -3.85 9.07
C LYS A 253 8.94 -3.59 8.38
N LYS A 254 8.55 -4.46 7.45
CA LYS A 254 7.25 -4.38 6.77
C LYS A 254 6.09 -4.52 7.76
N GLN A 255 6.15 -5.49 8.67
CA GLN A 255 5.14 -5.67 9.71
C GLN A 255 5.10 -4.50 10.70
N GLN A 256 6.27 -3.99 11.11
CA GLN A 256 6.36 -2.83 12.01
C GLN A 256 5.72 -1.59 11.36
N LYS A 257 6.03 -1.32 10.08
CA LYS A 257 5.41 -0.20 9.34
C LYS A 257 3.89 -0.31 9.34
N ILE A 258 3.34 -1.51 9.09
CA ILE A 258 1.88 -1.73 9.15
C ILE A 258 1.34 -1.48 10.56
N SER A 259 2.00 -1.99 11.61
CA SER A 259 1.61 -1.79 13.00
C SER A 259 1.58 -0.31 13.39
N ASP A 260 2.64 0.43 13.05
CA ASP A 260 2.77 1.85 13.37
C ASP A 260 1.69 2.67 12.64
N THR A 261 1.43 2.36 11.38
CA THR A 261 0.34 2.98 10.61
C THR A 261 -1.03 2.66 11.22
N VAL A 262 -1.29 1.42 11.60
CA VAL A 262 -2.56 1.00 12.24
C VAL A 262 -2.81 1.75 13.54
N GLN A 263 -1.78 2.03 14.34
CA GLN A 263 -1.92 2.83 15.57
C GLN A 263 -2.34 4.28 15.31
N GLN A 264 -2.03 4.81 14.12
CA GLN A 264 -2.43 6.16 13.70
C GLN A 264 -3.81 6.21 13.05
N ILE A 265 -4.43 5.06 12.75
CA ILE A 265 -5.76 4.99 12.17
C ILE A 265 -6.80 5.31 13.25
N GLU A 266 -7.53 6.40 13.06
CA GLU A 266 -8.68 6.71 13.90
C GLU A 266 -9.75 5.64 13.75
N LYS A 267 -10.15 5.02 14.87
CA LYS A 267 -11.16 3.98 14.88
C LYS A 267 -12.53 4.63 14.90
N HIS A 268 -13.30 4.40 13.85
CA HIS A 268 -14.70 4.84 13.79
C HIS A 268 -15.65 3.66 13.95
N GLU A 269 -16.72 3.86 14.70
CA GLU A 269 -17.91 3.02 14.65
C GLU A 269 -18.85 3.52 13.55
N ILE A 270 -19.74 2.64 13.09
CA ILE A 270 -20.78 3.04 12.14
C ILE A 270 -21.80 3.90 12.89
N ASP A 271 -21.97 5.15 12.48
CA ASP A 271 -23.05 6.03 12.92
C ASP A 271 -24.04 6.27 11.77
N LEU A 272 -25.33 5.97 12.00
CA LEU A 272 -26.40 6.19 11.01
C LEU A 272 -26.84 7.66 10.91
N LYS A 273 -26.52 8.51 11.89
CA LYS A 273 -26.81 9.95 11.84
C LYS A 273 -25.79 10.70 10.98
N ASP A 274 -24.54 10.22 10.98
CA ASP A 274 -23.50 10.69 10.08
C ASP A 274 -23.88 10.45 8.61
N GLN A 275 -23.94 11.53 7.83
CA GLN A 275 -24.30 11.52 6.42
C GLN A 275 -23.25 10.88 5.52
N PHE A 276 -22.03 10.65 6.01
CA PHE A 276 -20.96 10.04 5.21
C PHE A 276 -21.31 8.63 4.74
N THR A 277 -21.10 8.36 3.46
CA THR A 277 -21.42 7.10 2.77
C THR A 277 -20.29 6.67 1.84
N LEU A 278 -20.49 5.53 1.15
CA LEU A 278 -19.56 5.07 0.12
C LEU A 278 -19.41 6.05 -1.06
N ILE A 279 -20.42 6.89 -1.33
CA ILE A 279 -20.33 7.92 -2.38
C ILE A 279 -19.26 8.96 -2.01
N ASP A 280 -19.17 9.32 -0.73
CA ASP A 280 -18.16 10.27 -0.25
C ASP A 280 -16.74 9.71 -0.38
N VAL A 281 -16.57 8.40 -0.15
CA VAL A 281 -15.30 7.69 -0.39
C VAL A 281 -14.90 7.79 -1.86
N SER A 282 -15.86 7.53 -2.76
CA SER A 282 -15.65 7.63 -4.22
C SER A 282 -15.32 9.07 -4.66
N SER A 283 -16.03 10.07 -4.11
CA SER A 283 -15.78 11.49 -4.36
C SER A 283 -14.39 11.92 -3.88
N LYS A 284 -13.98 11.50 -2.67
CA LYS A 284 -12.63 11.75 -2.15
C LYS A 284 -11.55 11.11 -3.05
N ALA A 285 -11.80 9.89 -3.54
CA ALA A 285 -10.89 9.21 -4.45
C ALA A 285 -10.72 9.98 -5.77
N LEU A 286 -11.83 10.38 -6.40
CA LEU A 286 -11.83 11.18 -7.62
C LEU A 286 -11.09 12.51 -7.45
N ASN A 287 -11.21 13.13 -6.28
CA ASN A 287 -10.57 14.40 -5.94
C ASN A 287 -9.13 14.25 -5.41
N GLY A 288 -8.54 13.04 -5.46
CA GLY A 288 -7.16 12.78 -5.04
C GLY A 288 -6.89 13.02 -3.55
N LYS A 289 -7.92 13.01 -2.70
CA LYS A 289 -7.82 13.39 -1.28
C LYS A 289 -7.05 12.40 -0.40
N TYR A 290 -6.76 11.21 -0.91
CA TYR A 290 -6.07 10.15 -0.16
C TYR A 290 -4.55 10.19 -0.31
N GLU A 291 -3.98 11.04 -1.17
CA GLU A 291 -2.51 11.20 -1.30
C GLU A 291 -1.73 9.88 -1.47
N ASN A 292 -2.33 8.90 -2.15
CA ASN A 292 -1.79 7.53 -2.32
C ASN A 292 -1.56 6.74 -1.01
N LYS A 293 -2.31 7.08 0.05
CA LYS A 293 -2.26 6.44 1.38
C LYS A 293 -3.49 5.57 1.59
N LEU A 294 -3.31 4.26 1.70
CA LEU A 294 -4.40 3.30 1.93
C LEU A 294 -5.00 3.44 3.33
N GLU A 295 -4.23 3.91 4.30
CA GLU A 295 -4.66 4.13 5.68
C GLU A 295 -5.78 5.18 5.79
N LEU A 296 -5.72 6.25 4.99
CA LEU A 296 -6.77 7.28 4.95
C LEU A 296 -8.06 6.73 4.34
N VAL A 297 -7.94 5.85 3.34
CA VAL A 297 -9.09 5.15 2.76
C VAL A 297 -9.71 4.20 3.80
N ALA A 298 -8.87 3.46 4.52
CA ALA A 298 -9.34 2.54 5.56
C ALA A 298 -10.08 3.27 6.70
N GLN A 299 -9.58 4.44 7.14
CA GLN A 299 -10.27 5.30 8.12
C GLN A 299 -11.69 5.65 7.66
N ASP A 300 -11.84 6.11 6.42
CA ASP A 300 -13.16 6.44 5.87
C ASP A 300 -14.05 5.20 5.69
N LEU A 301 -13.49 4.07 5.24
CA LEU A 301 -14.24 2.81 5.13
C LEU A 301 -14.72 2.30 6.50
N LEU A 302 -13.96 2.50 7.59
CA LEU A 302 -14.34 2.05 8.94
C LEU A 302 -15.64 2.72 9.44
N ARG A 303 -15.95 3.91 8.93
CA ARG A 303 -17.20 4.64 9.22
C ARG A 303 -18.43 4.01 8.59
N ILE A 304 -18.24 3.16 7.59
CA ILE A 304 -19.33 2.61 6.78
C ILE A 304 -19.33 1.08 6.71
N ILE A 305 -18.23 0.38 7.01
CA ILE A 305 -18.13 -1.08 6.87
C ILE A 305 -17.67 -1.73 8.18
N LYS A 306 -18.30 -2.85 8.53
CA LYS A 306 -17.82 -3.83 9.52
C LYS A 306 -17.94 -5.24 8.95
N VAL A 307 -17.13 -6.16 9.48
CA VAL A 307 -17.06 -7.55 9.03
C VAL A 307 -17.28 -8.47 10.22
N ILE A 308 -18.14 -9.47 10.06
CA ILE A 308 -18.38 -10.48 11.09
C ILE A 308 -18.18 -11.89 10.52
N PRO A 309 -17.63 -12.83 11.30
CA PRO A 309 -17.57 -14.22 10.91
C PRO A 309 -18.96 -14.84 10.96
N CYS A 310 -19.30 -15.68 9.98
CA CYS A 310 -20.53 -16.45 9.91
C CYS A 310 -20.26 -17.88 9.42
N GLN A 311 -21.24 -18.77 9.51
CA GLN A 311 -21.07 -20.21 9.20
C GLN A 311 -20.49 -20.48 7.80
N ASN A 312 -20.81 -19.61 6.82
CA ASN A 312 -20.38 -19.75 5.43
C ASN A 312 -19.30 -18.72 5.02
N GLY A 313 -18.52 -18.21 5.98
CA GLY A 313 -17.42 -17.28 5.74
C GLY A 313 -17.61 -15.94 6.45
N TRP A 314 -17.64 -14.85 5.69
CA TRP A 314 -17.73 -13.50 6.22
C TRP A 314 -19.02 -12.82 5.77
N CYS A 315 -19.71 -12.16 6.69
CA CYS A 315 -20.81 -11.26 6.40
C CYS A 315 -20.31 -9.82 6.52
N PHE A 316 -20.60 -9.01 5.50
CA PHE A 316 -20.20 -7.62 5.45
C PHE A 316 -21.38 -6.73 5.79
N ILE A 317 -21.24 -5.96 6.86
CA ILE A 317 -22.19 -4.95 7.31
C ILE A 317 -21.78 -3.63 6.66
N ILE A 318 -22.70 -2.98 5.96
CA ILE A 318 -22.45 -1.70 5.30
C ILE A 318 -23.55 -0.68 5.63
N LYS A 319 -23.13 0.56 5.90
CA LYS A 319 -24.00 1.73 5.99
C LYS A 319 -24.32 2.24 4.59
N GLU A 320 -25.60 2.25 4.23
CA GLU A 320 -26.08 2.78 2.95
C GLU A 320 -27.29 3.69 3.14
N TYR A 321 -27.38 4.73 2.31
CA TYR A 321 -28.52 5.62 2.26
C TYR A 321 -29.71 4.93 1.59
N ASP A 322 -30.82 4.82 2.31
CA ASP A 322 -32.07 4.27 1.82
C ASP A 322 -32.94 5.43 1.32
N CYS A 323 -33.12 5.53 0.00
CA CYS A 323 -33.86 6.62 -0.62
C CYS A 323 -35.37 6.58 -0.31
N ILE A 324 -35.92 5.42 0.03
CA ILE A 324 -37.34 5.27 0.39
C ILE A 324 -37.54 5.74 1.83
N ALA A 325 -36.64 5.35 2.72
CA ALA A 325 -36.70 5.75 4.13
C ALA A 325 -36.16 7.17 4.38
N GLY A 326 -35.43 7.75 3.41
CA GLY A 326 -34.80 9.06 3.51
C GLY A 326 -33.70 9.13 4.57
N LYS A 327 -33.01 8.01 4.86
CA LYS A 327 -32.02 7.92 5.94
C LYS A 327 -30.99 6.82 5.70
N ASN A 328 -29.87 6.88 6.40
CA ASN A 328 -28.89 5.80 6.41
C ASN A 328 -29.41 4.58 7.17
N THR A 329 -29.13 3.40 6.65
CA THR A 329 -29.52 2.12 7.20
C THR A 329 -28.38 1.12 7.11
N ILE A 330 -28.44 0.08 7.95
CA ILE A 330 -27.53 -1.05 7.85
C ILE A 330 -28.04 -2.02 6.79
N LYS A 331 -27.17 -2.43 5.87
CA LYS A 331 -27.40 -3.49 4.90
C LYS A 331 -26.33 -4.57 5.06
N TYR A 332 -26.68 -5.79 4.67
CA TYR A 332 -25.79 -6.94 4.69
C TYR A 332 -25.43 -7.33 3.27
N LYS A 333 -24.15 -7.58 3.01
CA LYS A 333 -23.65 -7.97 1.69
C LYS A 333 -22.79 -9.22 1.75
N SER A 334 -22.87 -9.99 0.67
CA SER A 334 -21.91 -11.06 0.41
C SER A 334 -20.56 -10.45 0.04
N ARG A 335 -19.51 -11.27 0.16
CA ARG A 335 -18.16 -10.90 -0.26
C ARG A 335 -18.13 -10.36 -1.68
N THR A 336 -18.73 -11.09 -2.63
CA THR A 336 -18.74 -10.72 -4.06
C THR A 336 -19.34 -9.34 -4.27
N ALA A 337 -20.53 -9.09 -3.71
CA ALA A 337 -21.24 -7.82 -3.89
C ALA A 337 -20.44 -6.62 -3.34
N LEU A 338 -19.86 -6.75 -2.15
CA LEU A 338 -19.05 -5.66 -1.59
C LEU A 338 -17.74 -5.47 -2.37
N TYR A 339 -17.05 -6.56 -2.70
CA TYR A 339 -15.77 -6.50 -3.39
C TYR A 339 -15.91 -5.83 -4.75
N ASP A 340 -16.98 -6.14 -5.49
CA ASP A 340 -17.22 -5.52 -6.80
C ASP A 340 -17.52 -4.01 -6.68
N GLN A 341 -18.25 -3.60 -5.64
CA GLN A 341 -18.44 -2.17 -5.35
C GLN A 341 -17.12 -1.47 -5.04
N LEU A 342 -16.29 -2.02 -4.15
CA LEU A 342 -15.01 -1.40 -3.78
C LEU A 342 -13.97 -1.41 -4.91
N ARG A 343 -13.96 -2.45 -5.75
CA ARG A 343 -13.13 -2.51 -6.97
C ARG A 343 -13.48 -1.43 -7.98
N SER A 344 -14.73 -0.98 -8.03
CA SER A 344 -15.14 0.09 -8.93
C SER A 344 -14.57 1.46 -8.53
N ILE A 345 -14.19 1.63 -7.27
CA ILE A 345 -13.61 2.86 -6.74
C ILE A 345 -12.09 2.81 -6.95
N ARG A 346 -11.64 3.38 -8.06
CA ARG A 346 -10.22 3.53 -8.38
C ARG A 346 -9.61 4.68 -7.58
N LEU A 347 -8.47 4.43 -6.94
CA LEU A 347 -7.78 5.40 -6.09
C LEU A 347 -6.62 6.05 -6.84
N TRP A 348 -5.61 5.26 -7.23
CA TRP A 348 -4.47 5.72 -8.03
C TRP A 348 -3.90 4.55 -8.85
N GLN A 349 -2.89 4.85 -9.66
CA GLN A 349 -2.15 3.85 -10.43
C GLN A 349 -0.74 3.72 -9.86
N ASP A 350 -0.35 2.50 -9.53
CA ASP A 350 1.00 2.15 -9.10
C ASP A 350 1.65 1.26 -10.18
N GLY A 351 2.47 1.89 -11.02
CA GLY A 351 3.03 1.25 -12.22
C GLY A 351 1.94 0.74 -13.17
N LYS A 352 1.85 -0.59 -13.34
CA LYS A 352 0.82 -1.25 -14.18
C LYS A 352 -0.43 -1.66 -13.38
N LYS A 353 -0.40 -1.61 -12.05
CA LYS A 353 -1.53 -2.01 -11.19
C LYS A 353 -2.39 -0.79 -10.87
N HIS A 354 -3.70 -0.91 -11.02
CA HIS A 354 -4.62 0.06 -10.44
C HIS A 354 -4.90 -0.31 -9.00
N ILE A 355 -4.69 0.65 -8.10
CA ILE A 355 -5.04 0.53 -6.69
C ILE A 355 -6.48 1.04 -6.51
N THR A 356 -7.27 0.30 -5.76
CA THR A 356 -8.71 0.48 -5.58
C THR A 356 -9.09 0.42 -4.10
N ALA A 357 -10.31 0.84 -3.76
CA ALA A 357 -10.74 0.83 -2.36
C ALA A 357 -10.73 -0.57 -1.71
N ILE A 358 -10.79 -1.65 -2.50
CA ILE A 358 -10.69 -3.01 -1.96
C ILE A 358 -9.28 -3.30 -1.41
N ASP A 359 -8.23 -2.72 -2.01
CA ASP A 359 -6.85 -2.92 -1.52
C ASP A 359 -6.69 -2.40 -0.08
N ALA A 360 -7.40 -1.31 0.28
CA ALA A 360 -7.41 -0.79 1.65
C ALA A 360 -8.12 -1.75 2.64
N LEU A 361 -9.28 -2.28 2.26
CA LEU A 361 -10.02 -3.24 3.08
C LEU A 361 -9.22 -4.53 3.28
N GLU A 362 -8.52 -5.02 2.25
CA GLU A 362 -7.71 -6.24 2.34
C GLU A 362 -6.45 -6.02 3.17
N GLN A 363 -5.75 -4.88 3.01
CA GLN A 363 -4.55 -4.58 3.77
C GLN A 363 -4.83 -4.39 5.27
N TYR A 364 -5.99 -3.80 5.62
CA TYR A 364 -6.35 -3.48 7.00
C TYR A 364 -7.55 -4.28 7.51
N HIS A 365 -7.79 -5.48 6.98
CA HIS A 365 -9.00 -6.29 7.22
C HIS A 365 -9.35 -6.45 8.71
N SER A 366 -8.35 -6.70 9.55
CA SER A 366 -8.52 -6.91 10.99
C SER A 366 -9.14 -5.72 11.73
N LEU A 367 -9.05 -4.50 11.19
CA LEU A 367 -9.68 -3.32 11.78
C LEU A 367 -11.20 -3.29 11.60
N PHE A 368 -11.70 -3.99 10.59
CA PHE A 368 -13.13 -4.05 10.29
C PHE A 368 -13.83 -5.18 11.03
N GLU A 369 -13.08 -6.13 11.59
CA GLU A 369 -13.61 -7.34 12.20
C GLU A 369 -14.33 -7.07 13.54
N LYS A 370 -15.44 -7.76 13.72
CA LYS A 370 -16.18 -7.90 14.98
C LYS A 370 -16.42 -9.39 15.23
N ILE A 371 -16.40 -9.80 16.49
CA ILE A 371 -16.59 -11.19 16.95
C ILE A 371 -17.96 -11.73 16.54
N GLY A 372 -18.97 -10.85 16.48
CA GLY A 372 -20.32 -11.18 16.08
C GLY A 372 -21.20 -9.93 16.13
N MET A 373 -22.52 -10.13 16.08
CA MET A 373 -23.50 -9.05 16.21
C MET A 373 -24.56 -9.38 17.25
N LYS A 374 -25.08 -8.34 17.91
CA LYS A 374 -26.26 -8.39 18.79
C LYS A 374 -27.10 -7.14 18.54
N PHE A 375 -28.37 -7.18 18.91
CA PHE A 375 -29.21 -6.00 18.82
C PHE A 375 -28.63 -4.83 19.64
N THR A 376 -28.24 -5.09 20.89
CA THR A 376 -27.46 -4.20 21.74
C THR A 376 -26.31 -4.96 22.40
N SER A 377 -25.14 -4.33 22.51
CA SER A 377 -24.00 -4.86 23.25
C SER A 377 -23.13 -3.75 23.81
N ASN A 378 -22.61 -3.97 25.03
CA ASN A 378 -21.57 -3.12 25.64
C ASN A 378 -20.16 -3.64 25.33
N ASN A 379 -20.03 -4.79 24.65
CA ASN A 379 -18.75 -5.33 24.24
C ASN A 379 -18.36 -4.72 22.88
N GLU A 380 -17.29 -3.93 22.85
CA GLU A 380 -16.80 -3.27 21.63
C GLU A 380 -16.46 -4.27 20.51
N GLY A 381 -16.12 -5.51 20.84
CA GLY A 381 -15.89 -6.57 19.88
C GLY A 381 -17.17 -7.10 19.20
N ILE A 382 -18.36 -6.78 19.70
CA ILE A 382 -19.65 -7.17 19.12
C ILE A 382 -20.28 -5.96 18.44
N PHE A 383 -20.71 -6.12 17.18
CA PHE A 383 -21.46 -5.08 16.49
C PHE A 383 -22.87 -4.94 17.07
N SER A 384 -23.23 -3.73 17.52
CA SER A 384 -24.60 -3.40 17.93
C SER A 384 -25.44 -2.97 16.73
N VAL A 385 -26.53 -3.69 16.46
CA VAL A 385 -27.44 -3.33 15.34
C VAL A 385 -28.26 -2.09 15.67
N PHE A 386 -28.60 -1.88 16.94
CA PHE A 386 -29.25 -0.66 17.40
C PHE A 386 -28.25 0.49 17.45
N GLN A 387 -28.51 1.50 16.63
CA GLN A 387 -27.71 2.71 16.44
C GLN A 387 -28.43 3.97 16.97
N GLY A 388 -29.37 3.78 17.91
CA GLY A 388 -30.22 4.85 18.44
C GLY A 388 -31.49 5.09 17.62
N PHE A 389 -32.37 5.90 18.19
CA PHE A 389 -33.64 6.28 17.57
C PHE A 389 -33.48 7.34 16.48
N LYS A 390 -34.42 7.36 15.53
CA LYS A 390 -34.53 8.38 14.49
C LYS A 390 -34.68 9.78 15.09
N TYR A 391 -35.48 9.90 16.14
CA TYR A 391 -35.79 11.17 16.79
C TYR A 391 -34.90 11.38 18.02
N MET A 392 -34.57 12.64 18.30
CA MET A 392 -33.85 13.01 19.51
C MET A 392 -34.81 13.06 20.70
N GLN A 393 -34.31 12.69 21.87
CA GLN A 393 -35.02 12.92 23.11
C GLN A 393 -35.05 14.43 23.38
N LEU A 394 -36.23 14.94 23.76
CA LEU A 394 -36.42 16.32 24.17
C LEU A 394 -36.37 16.39 25.71
N ASP A 395 -35.88 17.52 26.25
CA ASP A 395 -35.83 17.75 27.69
C ASP A 395 -37.22 18.01 28.30
N GLU A 396 -38.11 18.59 27.51
CA GLU A 396 -39.48 18.94 27.91
C GLU A 396 -40.52 18.34 26.95
N VAL A 397 -41.69 18.01 27.50
CA VAL A 397 -42.82 17.47 26.75
C VAL A 397 -43.84 18.57 26.49
N ASP A 398 -44.14 18.83 25.21
CA ASP A 398 -45.22 19.70 24.78
C ASP A 398 -46.53 18.92 24.71
N GLN A 399 -47.31 18.98 25.80
CA GLN A 399 -48.54 18.21 25.96
C GLN A 399 -49.54 18.46 24.82
N THR A 400 -49.61 19.69 24.32
CA THR A 400 -50.56 20.08 23.26
C THR A 400 -50.36 19.32 21.95
N LYS A 401 -49.13 18.84 21.68
CA LYS A 401 -48.79 18.08 20.48
C LYS A 401 -49.12 16.59 20.60
N ILE A 402 -49.19 16.06 21.82
CA ILE A 402 -49.39 14.62 22.06
C ILE A 402 -50.80 14.29 22.57
N ASP A 403 -51.55 15.28 23.07
CA ASP A 403 -52.89 15.11 23.63
C ASP A 403 -53.85 14.38 22.70
N GLN A 404 -53.83 14.68 21.40
CA GLN A 404 -54.71 14.01 20.44
C GLN A 404 -54.38 12.51 20.32
N PHE A 405 -53.10 12.16 20.32
CA PHE A 405 -52.68 10.76 20.28
C PHE A 405 -53.03 10.05 21.60
N LEU A 406 -52.76 10.68 22.74
CA LEU A 406 -53.11 10.13 24.05
C LEU A 406 -54.62 9.96 24.22
N GLY A 407 -55.42 10.90 23.71
CA GLY A 407 -56.88 10.81 23.65
C GLY A 407 -57.36 9.64 22.80
N LEU A 408 -56.75 9.39 21.62
CA LEU A 408 -57.03 8.18 20.84
C LEU A 408 -56.75 6.90 21.65
N VAL A 409 -55.63 6.85 22.38
CA VAL A 409 -55.25 5.69 23.19
C VAL A 409 -56.23 5.49 24.36
N LYS A 410 -56.65 6.56 25.02
CA LYS A 410 -57.57 6.52 26.17
C LYS A 410 -59.00 6.17 25.73
N ASP A 411 -59.55 6.96 24.83
CA ASP A 411 -60.96 6.90 24.47
C ASP A 411 -61.25 5.68 23.60
N THR A 412 -60.40 5.43 22.59
CA THR A 412 -60.69 4.42 21.57
C THR A 412 -59.99 3.10 21.80
N ILE A 413 -58.68 3.11 22.06
CA ILE A 413 -57.91 1.87 22.20
C ILE A 413 -58.21 1.18 23.54
N SER A 414 -58.34 1.98 24.62
CA SER A 414 -58.59 1.48 25.97
C SER A 414 -60.06 1.54 26.38
N ALA A 415 -60.94 2.08 25.53
CA ALA A 415 -62.37 2.25 25.80
C ALA A 415 -62.66 2.98 27.13
N ASN A 416 -61.85 3.98 27.49
CA ASN A 416 -61.86 4.70 28.77
C ASN A 416 -61.57 3.83 30.03
N ASP A 417 -61.06 2.61 29.87
CA ASP A 417 -60.54 1.83 30.98
C ASP A 417 -59.14 2.33 31.36
N GLU A 418 -59.04 2.98 32.52
CA GLU A 418 -57.78 3.57 33.01
C GLU A 418 -56.67 2.54 33.21
N ARG A 419 -57.01 1.31 33.63
CA ARG A 419 -55.99 0.26 33.86
C ARG A 419 -55.38 -0.21 32.55
N VAL A 420 -56.21 -0.36 31.51
CA VAL A 420 -55.75 -0.73 30.18
C VAL A 420 -54.94 0.41 29.55
N TYR A 421 -55.41 1.65 29.71
CA TYR A 421 -54.71 2.84 29.24
C TYR A 421 -53.29 2.95 29.82
N GLU A 422 -53.17 2.89 31.14
CA GLU A 422 -51.87 2.92 31.83
C GLU A 422 -50.98 1.74 31.41
N TYR A 423 -51.55 0.54 31.27
CA TYR A 423 -50.80 -0.64 30.83
C TYR A 423 -50.21 -0.44 29.43
N ILE A 424 -50.98 0.08 28.47
CA ILE A 424 -50.52 0.31 27.09
C ILE A 424 -49.38 1.33 27.07
N LEU A 425 -49.50 2.43 27.81
CA LEU A 425 -48.46 3.46 27.88
C LEU A 425 -47.19 2.92 28.52
N ASN A 426 -47.31 2.22 29.65
CA ASN A 426 -46.17 1.63 30.34
C ASN A 426 -45.51 0.52 29.51
N TRP A 427 -46.29 -0.26 28.78
CA TRP A 427 -45.78 -1.30 27.87
C TRP A 427 -44.92 -0.69 26.77
N PHE A 428 -45.37 0.40 26.14
CA PHE A 428 -44.56 1.06 25.11
C PHE A 428 -43.36 1.82 25.70
N ALA A 429 -43.54 2.48 26.86
CA ALA A 429 -42.44 3.13 27.57
C ALA A 429 -41.33 2.13 27.93
N PHE A 430 -41.69 0.92 28.36
CA PHE A 430 -40.73 -0.15 28.64
C PHE A 430 -39.89 -0.50 27.40
N ILE A 431 -40.51 -0.64 26.21
CA ILE A 431 -39.80 -0.93 24.96
C ILE A 431 -38.76 0.15 24.65
N VAL A 432 -39.14 1.42 24.79
CA VAL A 432 -38.26 2.56 24.50
C VAL A 432 -37.13 2.69 25.54
N GLN A 433 -37.41 2.42 26.81
CA GLN A 433 -36.44 2.56 27.91
C GLN A 433 -35.53 1.35 28.07
N ASN A 434 -35.94 0.16 27.61
CA ASN A 434 -35.22 -1.10 27.81
C ASN A 434 -34.86 -1.76 26.46
N ILE A 435 -34.07 -1.06 25.65
CA ILE A 435 -33.65 -1.52 24.32
C ILE A 435 -33.04 -2.93 24.36
N GLY A 436 -33.53 -3.81 23.50
CA GLY A 436 -33.06 -5.19 23.38
C GLY A 436 -33.63 -6.15 24.42
N LYS A 437 -34.50 -5.70 25.34
CA LYS A 437 -35.29 -6.58 26.20
C LYS A 437 -36.65 -6.85 25.56
N LYS A 438 -37.06 -8.12 25.56
CA LYS A 438 -38.39 -8.52 25.11
C LYS A 438 -39.40 -8.19 26.22
N THR A 439 -40.57 -7.69 25.82
CA THR A 439 -41.71 -7.48 26.73
C THR A 439 -42.38 -8.78 27.14
N GLU A 440 -42.13 -9.88 26.40
CA GLU A 440 -42.74 -11.21 26.59
C GLU A 440 -44.28 -11.21 26.55
N THR A 441 -44.88 -10.12 26.08
CA THR A 441 -46.32 -9.88 26.02
C THR A 441 -46.67 -9.23 24.69
N ALA A 442 -47.80 -9.63 24.11
CA ALA A 442 -48.32 -9.08 22.87
C ALA A 442 -49.74 -8.52 23.10
N ILE A 443 -49.99 -7.32 22.57
CA ILE A 443 -51.30 -6.66 22.65
C ILE A 443 -52.10 -6.99 21.39
N ILE A 444 -53.33 -7.49 21.57
CA ILE A 444 -54.25 -7.80 20.48
C ILE A 444 -55.38 -6.78 20.47
N LEU A 445 -55.47 -5.98 19.40
CA LEU A 445 -56.52 -4.98 19.22
C LEU A 445 -57.66 -5.53 18.34
N LYS A 446 -58.83 -5.76 18.92
CA LYS A 446 -60.04 -6.21 18.21
C LYS A 446 -61.10 -5.12 18.19
N GLY A 447 -61.68 -4.85 17.02
CA GLY A 447 -62.77 -3.89 16.87
C GLY A 447 -63.11 -3.62 15.40
N LEU A 448 -64.14 -2.83 15.14
CA LEU A 448 -64.59 -2.48 13.79
C LEU A 448 -63.48 -1.81 12.95
N GLN A 449 -63.58 -1.89 11.62
CA GLN A 449 -62.68 -1.17 10.73
C GLN A 449 -62.92 0.35 10.86
N GLY A 450 -61.87 1.16 10.69
CA GLY A 450 -61.97 2.63 10.74
C GLY A 450 -61.88 3.26 12.12
N ILE A 451 -61.85 2.48 13.21
CA ILE A 451 -61.79 3.00 14.59
C ILE A 451 -60.39 3.47 15.02
N GLY A 452 -59.42 3.63 14.12
CA GLY A 452 -58.10 4.16 14.47
C GLY A 452 -57.04 3.15 14.96
N LYS A 453 -57.30 1.83 14.92
CA LYS A 453 -56.28 0.79 15.26
C LYS A 453 -54.96 0.98 14.51
N ASN A 454 -55.03 1.22 13.20
CA ASN A 454 -53.83 1.45 12.38
C ASN A 454 -53.16 2.79 12.66
N VAL A 455 -53.92 3.82 13.07
CA VAL A 455 -53.34 5.11 13.45
C VAL A 455 -52.46 4.94 14.68
N PHE A 456 -52.95 4.20 15.68
CA PHE A 456 -52.17 3.84 16.87
C PHE A 456 -50.88 3.09 16.49
N THR A 457 -50.97 1.98 15.75
CA THR A 457 -49.77 1.19 15.42
C THR A 457 -48.78 1.92 14.52
N ASN A 458 -49.26 2.74 13.57
CA ASN A 458 -48.39 3.50 12.67
C ASN A 458 -47.52 4.52 13.42
N VAL A 459 -48.08 5.21 14.42
CA VAL A 459 -47.31 6.17 15.24
C VAL A 459 -46.21 5.44 16.01
N LEU A 460 -46.53 4.32 16.67
CA LEU A 460 -45.53 3.52 17.39
C LEU A 460 -44.44 2.98 16.45
N CYS A 461 -44.82 2.51 15.26
CA CYS A 461 -43.87 2.05 14.25
C CYS A 461 -42.95 3.18 13.80
N GLU A 462 -43.48 4.40 13.60
CA GLU A 462 -42.66 5.55 13.19
C GLU A 462 -41.69 5.98 14.29
N LEU A 463 -42.10 5.96 15.56
CA LEU A 463 -41.20 6.23 16.70
C LEU A 463 -40.03 5.24 16.75
N LEU A 464 -40.30 3.98 16.43
CA LEU A 464 -39.30 2.91 16.33
C LEU A 464 -38.72 2.73 14.92
N ALA A 465 -38.86 3.72 14.02
CA ALA A 465 -38.53 3.56 12.61
C ALA A 465 -37.09 3.04 12.41
N GLY A 466 -36.94 1.93 11.68
CA GLY A 466 -35.68 1.21 11.52
C GLY A 466 -35.65 -0.11 12.29
N TYR A 467 -36.29 -0.16 13.45
CA TYR A 467 -36.43 -1.34 14.32
C TYR A 467 -37.88 -1.80 14.44
N SER A 468 -38.81 -1.18 13.73
CA SER A 468 -40.18 -1.66 13.56
C SER A 468 -40.42 -2.20 12.15
N SER A 469 -41.44 -3.03 12.02
CA SER A 469 -42.03 -3.43 10.74
C SER A 469 -43.41 -2.79 10.64
N LYS A 470 -43.74 -2.24 9.45
CA LYS A 470 -45.09 -1.73 9.18
C LYS A 470 -46.10 -2.88 9.28
N ASN A 471 -47.39 -2.55 9.39
CA ASN A 471 -48.47 -3.53 9.55
C ASN A 471 -48.32 -4.68 8.54
N ILE A 472 -47.93 -5.84 9.04
CA ILE A 472 -47.80 -7.07 8.26
C ILE A 472 -49.22 -7.60 8.04
N THR A 473 -49.62 -7.72 6.78
CA THR A 473 -50.98 -8.17 6.41
C THR A 473 -51.03 -9.64 6.02
N ASP A 474 -49.88 -10.24 5.68
CA ASP A 474 -49.77 -11.65 5.33
C ASP A 474 -49.15 -12.43 6.50
N ILE A 475 -49.78 -13.54 6.89
CA ILE A 475 -49.24 -14.38 7.95
C ILE A 475 -47.93 -15.03 7.52
N ASP A 476 -47.75 -15.30 6.22
CA ASP A 476 -46.54 -15.94 5.68
C ASP A 476 -45.31 -15.04 5.82
N ASP A 477 -45.47 -13.72 5.89
CA ASP A 477 -44.38 -12.78 6.20
C ASP A 477 -43.89 -12.91 7.66
N PHE A 478 -44.72 -13.50 8.54
CA PHE A 478 -44.41 -13.73 9.96
C PHE A 478 -44.01 -15.17 10.26
N VAL A 479 -44.66 -16.16 9.64
CA VAL A 479 -44.45 -17.61 9.91
C VAL A 479 -43.75 -18.37 8.77
N GLY A 480 -43.49 -17.70 7.65
CA GLY A 480 -42.91 -18.31 6.48
C GLY A 480 -41.44 -18.69 6.63
N LYS A 481 -40.83 -19.13 5.53
CA LYS A 481 -39.43 -19.58 5.52
C LYS A 481 -38.41 -18.43 5.63
N PHE A 482 -38.85 -17.19 5.40
CA PHE A 482 -37.99 -16.01 5.40
C PHE A 482 -38.37 -15.09 6.56
N ASN A 483 -37.40 -14.81 7.45
CA ASN A 483 -37.63 -14.11 8.71
C ASN A 483 -37.22 -12.62 8.65
N THR A 484 -37.06 -12.04 7.47
CA THR A 484 -36.57 -10.66 7.31
C THR A 484 -37.45 -9.63 8.01
N ALA A 485 -38.76 -9.89 8.09
CA ALA A 485 -39.72 -8.99 8.75
C ALA A 485 -39.57 -8.92 10.29
N ILE A 486 -38.90 -9.90 10.90
CA ILE A 486 -38.69 -10.01 12.35
C ILE A 486 -37.21 -9.86 12.77
N GLU A 487 -36.29 -9.87 11.81
CA GLU A 487 -34.87 -9.80 12.08
C GLU A 487 -34.46 -8.39 12.57
N ASN A 488 -33.80 -8.34 13.73
CA ASN A 488 -33.31 -7.10 14.35
C ASN A 488 -34.41 -6.04 14.55
N LYS A 489 -35.61 -6.48 14.95
CA LYS A 489 -36.76 -5.65 15.31
C LYS A 489 -37.04 -5.68 16.81
#